data_AF-A0A1V5R4U4-F1
#
_entry.id   AF-A0A1V5R4U4-F1
#
_cell.length_a   1.000
_cell.length_b   1.000
_cell.length_c   1.000
_cell.angle_alpha   90.00
_cell.angle_beta   90.00
_cell.angle_gamma   90.00
#
_symmetry.space_group_name_H-M   'P 1'
#
loop_
_entity.id
_entity.type
_entity.pdbx_description
1 polymer ?
#
loop_
_entity_poly.entity_id
_entity_poly.type
_entity_poly.pdbx_seq_one_letter_code
_entity_poly.pdbx_strand_id
1 'polypeptide(L)'
;MNLPAFTHPWILLPAGGLALLALLAGLWAQTRMGQGVRVVGQRPWRLGLGSALMLAGLGVGLAEPRFGLPEFPRLTVQVVLDASRSMNARDLPEGTSRWKGATAILDRLWNEAPGGISFGVDLLTGDTIPLVPPGEDRALLREALRAVEPGTFGSPGTSLGRGLPQVAGQVDRATPAVLLLLADGEETWEAKPEALARATTFLKEARLPLYIVCLGGTAPVALPTAEGEGTLTTAADPVFLKQLAEGTGGRLLEPHEDLAGLFQELAKGHLPLPVSRSHQPAHPEWGAWLALAGLAIWLWGAGSPLRTWRVGLGLAFALGAPAQAEIPLPASVRAWLAQRALDQNDLPSARRWSPQGGQPDHRLLAALIQLKAQNPEGALEVLRPLTGQGVPRPVPAWRAPALLLAARAHRDLDRTPEAIALLERLLKEEPGRSEAVHNLQTLLKDAPPPPETPPPPPPPRPSMGAQQDELEGRKQKLPQKQKPPAGVKDL
;
A
#
# COMPACT_ATOMS: atom_id res chain seq x y z
N MET A 1 -6.68 -8.68 -37.88
CA MET A 1 -5.35 -8.90 -37.27
C MET A 1 -4.99 -7.62 -36.54
N ASN A 2 -5.15 -7.57 -35.22
CA ASN A 2 -4.75 -6.41 -34.43
C ASN A 2 -3.23 -6.30 -34.48
N LEU A 3 -2.72 -5.12 -34.85
CA LEU A 3 -1.29 -4.85 -34.82
C LEU A 3 -0.78 -5.10 -33.40
N PRO A 4 0.43 -5.69 -33.24
CA PRO A 4 1.04 -5.82 -31.93
C PRO A 4 1.09 -4.47 -31.22
N ALA A 5 0.54 -4.40 -30.01
CA ALA A 5 0.59 -3.20 -29.20
C ALA A 5 2.01 -3.05 -28.65
N PHE A 6 2.74 -2.06 -29.16
CA PHE A 6 4.02 -1.60 -28.61
C PHE A 6 3.76 -0.35 -27.77
N THR A 7 4.48 -0.15 -26.65
CA THR A 7 4.37 1.10 -25.87
C THR A 7 4.96 2.27 -26.63
N HIS A 8 6.04 2.02 -27.36
CA HIS A 8 6.80 3.01 -28.10
C HIS A 8 7.01 2.58 -29.56
N PRO A 9 5.93 2.51 -30.37
CA PRO A 9 6.01 2.03 -31.75
C PRO A 9 6.89 2.93 -32.64
N TRP A 10 7.06 4.20 -32.26
CA TRP A 10 7.89 5.17 -32.97
C TRP A 10 9.38 4.81 -32.96
N ILE A 11 9.85 3.95 -32.03
CA ILE A 11 11.25 3.49 -31.97
C ILE A 11 11.55 2.44 -33.06
N LEU A 12 10.53 1.74 -33.57
CA LEU A 12 10.69 0.68 -34.57
C LEU A 12 11.12 1.24 -35.94
N LEU A 13 10.66 2.44 -36.32
CA LEU A 13 11.02 3.09 -37.59
C LEU A 13 12.54 3.41 -37.70
N PRO A 14 13.16 4.15 -36.76
CA PRO A 14 14.58 4.45 -36.83
C PRO A 14 15.43 3.18 -36.65
N ALA A 15 15.03 2.25 -35.78
CA ALA A 15 15.75 0.99 -35.60
C ALA A 15 15.71 0.11 -36.86
N GLY A 16 14.54 0.02 -37.52
CA GLY A 16 14.39 -0.67 -38.80
C GLY A 16 15.20 -0.04 -39.92
N GLY A 17 15.22 1.30 -39.98
CA GLY A 17 16.05 2.05 -40.95
C GLY A 17 17.55 1.78 -40.78
N LEU A 18 18.05 1.79 -39.54
CA LEU A 18 19.45 1.48 -39.23
C LEU A 18 19.80 0.01 -39.54
N ALA A 19 18.90 -0.93 -39.23
CA ALA A 19 19.07 -2.34 -39.56
C ALA A 19 19.18 -2.57 -41.08
N LEU A 20 18.33 -1.89 -41.86
CA LEU A 20 18.33 -2.00 -43.31
C LEU A 20 19.60 -1.39 -43.93
N LEU A 21 20.06 -0.25 -43.43
CA LEU A 21 21.35 0.35 -43.82
C LEU A 21 22.53 -0.57 -43.51
N ALA A 22 22.54 -1.23 -42.35
CA ALA A 22 23.59 -2.17 -41.98
C ALA A 22 23.63 -3.41 -42.91
N LEU A 23 22.46 -3.93 -43.28
CA LEU A 23 22.33 -5.02 -44.26
C LEU A 23 22.83 -4.60 -45.65
N LEU A 24 22.38 -3.44 -46.14
CA LEU A 24 22.80 -2.90 -47.43
C LEU A 24 24.31 -2.64 -47.49
N ALA A 25 24.89 -2.08 -46.41
CA ALA A 25 26.32 -1.87 -46.31
C ALA A 25 27.11 -3.19 -46.37
N GLY A 26 26.63 -4.25 -45.70
CA GLY A 26 27.25 -5.58 -45.76
C GLY A 26 27.17 -6.24 -47.13
N LEU A 27 26.03 -6.11 -47.82
CA LEU A 27 25.82 -6.59 -49.20
C LEU A 27 26.69 -5.80 -50.20
N TRP A 28 26.76 -4.48 -50.06
CA TRP A 28 27.57 -3.62 -50.92
C TRP A 28 29.07 -3.85 -50.74
N ALA A 29 29.51 -4.09 -49.51
CA ALA A 29 30.89 -4.52 -49.22
C ALA A 29 31.21 -5.89 -49.83
N GLN A 30 30.22 -6.76 -50.04
CA GLN A 30 30.39 -8.04 -50.72
C GLN A 30 30.54 -7.88 -52.24
N THR A 31 29.86 -6.92 -52.87
CA THR A 31 29.95 -6.71 -54.33
C THR A 31 31.19 -5.92 -54.74
N ARG A 32 31.75 -5.08 -53.86
CA ARG A 32 33.04 -4.38 -54.07
C ARG A 32 34.28 -5.25 -53.76
N MET A 33 34.24 -6.53 -54.13
CA MET A 33 35.27 -7.54 -53.84
C MET A 33 36.67 -7.29 -54.47
N GLY A 34 36.89 -6.16 -55.15
CA GLY A 34 38.09 -5.92 -55.98
C GLY A 34 39.04 -4.79 -55.57
N GLN A 35 38.79 -4.00 -54.50
CA GLN A 35 39.61 -2.79 -54.21
C GLN A 35 40.16 -2.66 -52.78
N GLY A 36 40.03 -3.67 -51.92
CA GLY A 36 40.47 -3.59 -50.51
C GLY A 36 41.44 -4.69 -50.11
N VAL A 37 42.40 -4.34 -49.24
CA VAL A 37 43.28 -5.29 -48.52
C VAL A 37 42.40 -6.36 -47.87
N ARG A 38 42.53 -7.60 -48.33
CA ARG A 38 41.87 -8.76 -47.71
C ARG A 38 42.37 -8.90 -46.28
N VAL A 39 41.58 -8.46 -45.30
CA VAL A 39 41.73 -8.99 -43.94
C VAL A 39 41.24 -10.43 -43.99
N VAL A 40 42.19 -11.38 -43.95
CA VAL A 40 41.95 -12.81 -44.10
C VAL A 40 40.84 -13.26 -43.13
N GLY A 41 39.78 -13.87 -43.67
CA GLY A 41 38.72 -14.53 -42.89
C GLY A 41 37.47 -13.71 -42.59
N GLN A 42 37.33 -12.45 -43.06
CA GLN A 42 36.08 -11.69 -42.88
C GLN A 42 35.01 -12.08 -43.93
N ARG A 43 33.75 -12.22 -43.49
CA ARG A 43 32.58 -12.41 -44.37
C ARG A 43 31.64 -11.20 -44.26
N PRO A 44 31.75 -10.19 -45.14
CA PRO A 44 31.08 -8.89 -44.99
C PRO A 44 29.55 -8.97 -44.91
N TRP A 45 28.93 -9.90 -45.63
CA TRP A 45 27.48 -10.11 -45.57
C TRP A 45 27.01 -10.62 -44.20
N ARG A 46 27.82 -11.43 -43.50
CA ARG A 46 27.50 -11.91 -42.15
C ARG A 46 27.62 -10.80 -41.11
N LEU A 47 28.59 -9.90 -41.30
CA LEU A 47 28.74 -8.71 -40.47
C LEU A 47 27.53 -7.78 -40.63
N GLY A 48 27.10 -7.52 -41.88
CA GLY A 48 25.89 -6.74 -42.14
C GLY A 48 24.61 -7.36 -41.58
N LEU A 49 24.43 -8.67 -41.77
CA LEU A 49 23.28 -9.42 -41.24
C LEU A 49 23.27 -9.42 -39.70
N GLY A 50 24.42 -9.66 -39.06
CA GLY A 50 24.55 -9.65 -37.61
C GLY A 50 24.26 -8.28 -37.01
N SER A 51 24.82 -7.21 -37.59
CA SER A 51 24.54 -5.83 -37.16
C SER A 51 23.06 -5.46 -37.34
N ALA A 52 22.42 -5.90 -38.42
CA ALA A 52 21.01 -5.63 -38.66
C ALA A 52 20.10 -6.35 -37.65
N LEU A 53 20.35 -7.62 -37.36
CA LEU A 53 19.63 -8.37 -36.33
C LEU A 53 19.85 -7.78 -34.93
N MET A 54 21.07 -7.30 -34.64
CA MET A 54 21.38 -6.63 -33.38
C MET A 54 20.59 -5.34 -33.20
N LEU A 55 20.56 -4.48 -34.22
CA LEU A 55 19.81 -3.22 -34.22
C LEU A 55 18.29 -3.44 -34.21
N ALA A 56 17.80 -4.44 -34.94
CA ALA A 56 16.40 -4.82 -34.93
C ALA A 56 15.98 -5.38 -33.55
N GLY A 57 16.79 -6.22 -32.94
CA GLY A 57 16.55 -6.76 -31.59
C GLY A 57 16.54 -5.67 -30.51
N LEU A 58 17.50 -4.74 -30.56
CA LEU A 58 17.53 -3.54 -29.69
C LEU A 58 16.30 -2.66 -29.90
N GLY A 59 15.91 -2.43 -31.14
CA GLY A 59 14.71 -1.65 -31.49
C GLY A 59 13.43 -2.30 -30.96
N VAL A 60 13.28 -3.61 -31.10
CA VAL A 60 12.16 -4.36 -30.53
C VAL A 60 12.20 -4.33 -29.01
N GLY A 61 13.37 -4.49 -28.38
CA GLY A 61 13.50 -4.42 -26.93
C GLY A 61 13.09 -3.05 -26.37
N LEU A 62 13.55 -1.97 -26.99
CA LEU A 62 13.20 -0.59 -26.59
C LEU A 62 11.75 -0.22 -26.92
N ALA A 63 11.14 -0.85 -27.93
CA ALA A 63 9.74 -0.65 -28.27
C ALA A 63 8.76 -1.35 -27.30
N GLU A 64 9.28 -2.18 -26.37
CA GLU A 64 8.56 -2.98 -25.37
C GLU A 64 7.32 -3.70 -25.96
N PRO A 65 7.52 -4.86 -26.61
CA PRO A 65 6.41 -5.63 -27.17
C PRO A 65 5.44 -6.11 -26.08
N ARG A 66 4.14 -5.86 -26.27
CA ARG A 66 3.08 -6.42 -25.43
C ARG A 66 2.50 -7.69 -26.05
N PHE A 67 3.30 -8.76 -26.14
CA PHE A 67 2.83 -10.07 -26.63
C PHE A 67 2.45 -11.00 -25.47
N GLY A 68 1.22 -11.53 -25.54
CA GLY A 68 0.83 -12.89 -25.16
C GLY A 68 1.29 -13.48 -23.81
N LEU A 69 0.52 -13.22 -22.76
CA LEU A 69 -0.21 -14.19 -21.92
C LEU A 69 -1.11 -13.34 -20.99
N PRO A 70 -2.33 -13.77 -20.63
CA PRO A 70 -3.20 -12.96 -19.78
C PRO A 70 -2.51 -12.72 -18.45
N GLU A 71 -2.49 -11.46 -18.03
CA GLU A 71 -2.09 -11.02 -16.70
C GLU A 71 -2.69 -11.94 -15.64
N PHE A 72 -1.95 -12.18 -14.55
CA PHE A 72 -2.63 -12.42 -13.28
C PHE A 72 -3.43 -11.16 -13.01
N PRO A 73 -4.76 -11.22 -13.06
CA PRO A 73 -5.56 -10.03 -12.88
C PRO A 73 -5.43 -9.61 -11.43
N ARG A 74 -4.59 -8.61 -11.15
CA ARG A 74 -4.52 -7.91 -9.86
C ARG A 74 -5.79 -7.08 -9.69
N LEU A 75 -6.91 -7.79 -9.62
CA LEU A 75 -8.17 -7.26 -9.17
C LEU A 75 -8.02 -7.01 -7.67
N THR A 76 -8.22 -5.77 -7.28
CA THR A 76 -8.30 -5.39 -5.88
C THR A 76 -9.76 -5.45 -5.45
N VAL A 77 -10.10 -6.35 -4.53
CA VAL A 77 -11.41 -6.41 -3.92
C VAL A 77 -11.34 -5.75 -2.55
N GLN A 78 -11.90 -4.55 -2.44
CA GLN A 78 -12.01 -3.84 -1.17
C GLN A 78 -13.29 -4.28 -0.46
N VAL A 79 -13.13 -5.06 0.60
CA VAL A 79 -14.24 -5.57 1.41
C VAL A 79 -14.58 -4.54 2.47
N VAL A 80 -15.84 -4.13 2.54
CA VAL A 80 -16.38 -3.23 3.55
C VAL A 80 -17.37 -4.03 4.39
N LEU A 81 -17.08 -4.17 5.68
CA LEU A 81 -17.92 -4.93 6.62
C LEU A 81 -18.64 -3.98 7.56
N ASP A 82 -19.96 -4.06 7.63
CA ASP A 82 -20.70 -3.40 8.69
C ASP A 82 -20.33 -4.02 10.04
N ALA A 83 -19.86 -3.17 10.97
CA ALA A 83 -19.48 -3.55 12.33
C ALA A 83 -20.35 -2.84 13.38
N SER A 84 -21.55 -2.40 13.00
CA SER A 84 -22.53 -1.80 13.90
C SER A 84 -23.16 -2.82 14.85
N ARG A 85 -23.92 -2.33 15.83
CA ARG A 85 -24.60 -3.19 16.82
C ARG A 85 -25.67 -4.09 16.21
N SER A 86 -26.30 -3.67 15.11
CA SER A 86 -27.34 -4.46 14.42
C SER A 86 -26.78 -5.78 13.88
N MET A 87 -25.48 -5.83 13.58
CA MET A 87 -24.77 -7.02 13.12
C MET A 87 -24.65 -8.13 14.19
N ASN A 88 -24.96 -7.84 15.45
CA ASN A 88 -25.08 -8.86 16.51
C ASN A 88 -26.44 -9.57 16.53
N ALA A 89 -27.41 -9.14 15.72
CA ALA A 89 -28.70 -9.81 15.59
C ALA A 89 -28.52 -11.26 15.12
N ARG A 90 -29.31 -12.18 15.70
CA ARG A 90 -29.25 -13.62 15.46
C ARG A 90 -30.41 -14.10 14.59
N ASP A 91 -30.53 -13.52 13.41
CA ASP A 91 -31.63 -13.71 12.48
C ASP A 91 -31.28 -14.56 11.25
N LEU A 92 -30.02 -14.98 11.13
CA LEU A 92 -29.59 -15.92 10.11
C LEU A 92 -30.03 -17.36 10.45
N PRO A 93 -30.15 -18.24 9.43
CA PRO A 93 -30.36 -19.66 9.64
C PRO A 93 -29.37 -20.22 10.68
N GLU A 94 -29.82 -21.17 11.50
CA GLU A 94 -29.06 -21.74 12.63
C GLU A 94 -28.92 -20.84 13.88
N GLY A 95 -29.55 -19.65 13.91
CA GLY A 95 -29.50 -18.74 15.06
C GLY A 95 -28.15 -18.06 15.24
N THR A 96 -27.38 -18.00 14.15
CA THR A 96 -26.06 -17.36 14.09
C THR A 96 -26.21 -15.84 13.93
N SER A 97 -25.24 -15.06 14.43
CA SER A 97 -25.28 -13.60 14.26
C SER A 97 -24.97 -13.18 12.83
N ARG A 98 -25.53 -12.04 12.37
CA ARG A 98 -25.23 -11.46 11.04
C ARG A 98 -23.72 -11.32 10.81
N TRP A 99 -22.98 -10.87 11.81
CA TRP A 99 -21.52 -10.77 11.79
C TRP A 99 -20.84 -12.12 11.52
N LYS A 100 -21.24 -13.17 12.25
CA LYS A 100 -20.69 -14.51 12.02
C LYS A 100 -21.00 -15.02 10.62
N GLY A 101 -22.21 -14.75 10.11
CA GLY A 101 -22.56 -15.02 8.71
C GLY A 101 -21.64 -14.29 7.73
N ALA A 102 -21.40 -13.00 7.94
CA ALA A 102 -20.49 -12.19 7.12
C ALA A 102 -19.08 -12.79 7.08
N THR A 103 -18.53 -13.12 8.25
CA THR A 103 -17.18 -13.71 8.35
C THR A 103 -17.10 -15.09 7.69
N ALA A 104 -18.14 -15.91 7.77
CA ALA A 104 -18.19 -17.22 7.13
C ALA A 104 -18.20 -17.10 5.59
N ILE A 105 -18.92 -16.12 5.05
CA ILE A 105 -18.94 -15.82 3.61
C ILE A 105 -17.55 -15.40 3.13
N LEU A 106 -16.87 -14.53 3.90
CA LEU A 106 -15.51 -14.11 3.58
C LEU A 106 -14.49 -15.25 3.70
N ASP A 107 -14.62 -16.10 4.72
CA ASP A 107 -13.75 -17.26 4.89
C ASP A 107 -13.87 -18.22 3.70
N ARG A 108 -15.09 -18.44 3.21
CA ARG A 108 -15.35 -19.22 1.99
C ARG A 108 -14.74 -18.55 0.77
N LEU A 109 -14.98 -17.25 0.57
CA LEU A 109 -14.41 -16.47 -0.52
C LEU A 109 -12.87 -16.58 -0.54
N TRP A 110 -12.21 -16.44 0.61
CA TRP A 110 -10.75 -16.54 0.71
C TRP A 110 -10.23 -17.97 0.54
N ASN A 111 -11.02 -19.00 0.82
CA ASN A 111 -10.62 -20.38 0.54
C ASN A 111 -10.72 -20.72 -0.96
N GLU A 112 -11.78 -20.22 -1.63
CA GLU A 112 -12.11 -20.58 -3.01
C GLU A 112 -11.45 -19.63 -4.04
N ALA A 113 -11.09 -18.40 -3.66
CA ALA A 113 -10.45 -17.45 -4.56
C ALA A 113 -9.07 -17.97 -5.03
N PRO A 114 -8.70 -17.84 -6.32
CA PRO A 114 -7.39 -18.23 -6.82
C PRO A 114 -6.34 -17.17 -6.50
N GLY A 115 -5.06 -17.49 -6.70
CA GLY A 115 -3.96 -16.54 -6.56
C GLY A 115 -4.06 -15.38 -7.56
N GLY A 116 -3.57 -14.20 -7.17
CA GLY A 116 -3.54 -12.98 -7.99
C GLY A 116 -4.62 -11.95 -7.70
N ILE A 117 -5.60 -12.24 -6.84
CA ILE A 117 -6.59 -11.26 -6.34
C ILE A 117 -6.08 -10.70 -5.01
N SER A 118 -6.00 -9.38 -4.91
CA SER A 118 -5.66 -8.68 -3.65
C SER A 118 -6.94 -8.31 -2.92
N PHE A 119 -7.00 -8.59 -1.62
CA PHE A 119 -8.14 -8.27 -0.75
C PHE A 119 -7.71 -7.23 0.28
N GLY A 120 -8.51 -6.18 0.42
CA GLY A 120 -8.45 -5.24 1.54
C GLY A 120 -9.71 -5.36 2.37
N VAL A 121 -9.64 -5.00 3.65
CA VAL A 121 -10.80 -5.04 4.57
C VAL A 121 -10.90 -3.72 5.33
N ASP A 122 -12.07 -3.10 5.28
CA ASP A 122 -12.45 -1.95 6.09
C ASP A 122 -13.71 -2.26 6.91
N LEU A 123 -13.82 -1.63 8.07
CA LEU A 123 -15.00 -1.69 8.93
C LEU A 123 -15.85 -0.44 8.72
N LEU A 124 -17.16 -0.64 8.61
CA LEU A 124 -18.15 0.41 8.45
C LEU A 124 -18.98 0.52 9.71
N THR A 125 -19.02 1.73 10.27
CA THR A 125 -19.88 2.12 11.40
C THR A 125 -20.47 3.49 11.07
N GLY A 126 -20.45 4.48 11.98
CA GLY A 126 -20.71 5.87 11.62
C GLY A 126 -19.63 6.48 10.71
N ASP A 127 -18.42 5.94 10.75
CA ASP A 127 -17.31 6.25 9.83
C ASP A 127 -16.65 4.94 9.36
N THR A 128 -15.85 5.02 8.30
CA THR A 128 -15.06 3.89 7.80
C THR A 128 -13.69 3.84 8.48
N ILE A 129 -13.34 2.68 9.02
CA ILE A 129 -12.05 2.41 9.65
C ILE A 129 -11.30 1.37 8.82
N PRO A 130 -10.12 1.70 8.24
CA PRO A 130 -9.33 0.72 7.52
C PRO A 130 -8.73 -0.31 8.49
N LEU A 131 -8.98 -1.60 8.23
CA LEU A 131 -8.49 -2.68 9.08
C LEU A 131 -7.22 -3.31 8.49
N VAL A 132 -7.27 -3.72 7.22
CA VAL A 132 -6.13 -4.31 6.51
C VAL A 132 -6.03 -3.72 5.11
N PRO A 133 -4.87 -3.16 4.72
CA PRO A 133 -4.67 -2.65 3.37
C PRO A 133 -4.70 -3.80 2.34
N PRO A 134 -5.03 -3.51 1.06
CA PRO A 134 -5.08 -4.52 0.01
C PRO A 134 -3.81 -5.36 -0.11
N GLY A 135 -3.95 -6.69 -0.01
CA GLY A 135 -2.84 -7.64 -0.16
C GLY A 135 -3.31 -9.06 -0.49
N GLU A 136 -2.36 -9.97 -0.72
CA GLU A 136 -2.65 -11.37 -1.03
C GLU A 136 -2.62 -12.28 0.22
N ASP A 137 -2.18 -11.78 1.37
CA ASP A 137 -2.08 -12.55 2.61
C ASP A 137 -3.45 -12.73 3.27
N ARG A 138 -4.04 -13.90 3.01
CA ARG A 138 -5.35 -14.30 3.55
C ARG A 138 -5.29 -14.68 5.02
N ALA A 139 -4.13 -15.10 5.52
CA ALA A 139 -3.99 -15.46 6.93
C ALA A 139 -4.07 -14.19 7.78
N LEU A 140 -3.40 -13.11 7.36
CA LEU A 140 -3.46 -11.81 8.02
C LEU A 140 -4.89 -11.25 8.06
N LEU A 141 -5.63 -11.34 6.94
CA LEU A 141 -7.02 -10.88 6.87
C LEU A 141 -7.94 -11.63 7.86
N ARG A 142 -7.77 -12.95 7.97
CA ARG A 142 -8.52 -13.79 8.92
C ARG A 142 -8.20 -13.47 10.36
N GLU A 143 -6.93 -13.29 10.68
CA GLU A 143 -6.49 -12.94 12.03
C GLU A 143 -7.03 -11.58 12.44
N ALA A 144 -6.96 -10.59 11.54
CA ALA A 144 -7.51 -9.26 11.78
C ALA A 144 -9.03 -9.29 12.03
N LEU A 145 -9.81 -10.05 11.25
CA LEU A 145 -11.25 -10.16 11.45
C LEU A 145 -11.64 -10.85 12.77
N ARG A 146 -10.85 -11.83 13.22
CA ARG A 146 -11.12 -12.53 14.49
C ARG A 146 -11.00 -11.63 15.72
N ALA A 147 -10.23 -10.54 15.61
CA ALA A 147 -10.05 -9.58 16.69
C ALA A 147 -11.17 -8.52 16.78
N VAL A 148 -12.11 -8.50 15.82
CA VAL A 148 -13.15 -7.47 15.74
C VAL A 148 -14.45 -7.96 16.38
N GLU A 149 -14.95 -7.17 17.32
CA GLU A 149 -16.29 -7.32 17.90
C GLU A 149 -17.22 -6.20 17.37
N PRO A 150 -18.41 -6.53 16.85
CA PRO A 150 -19.33 -5.51 16.35
C PRO A 150 -19.85 -4.62 17.47
N GLY A 151 -19.86 -3.31 17.22
CA GLY A 151 -20.35 -2.28 18.12
C GLY A 151 -19.34 -1.77 19.15
N THR A 152 -18.12 -2.31 19.21
CA THR A 152 -17.07 -1.85 20.13
C THR A 152 -16.16 -0.78 19.52
N PHE A 153 -16.08 -0.71 18.19
CA PHE A 153 -15.19 0.19 17.45
C PHE A 153 -15.97 1.29 16.73
N GLY A 154 -15.37 2.47 16.62
CA GLY A 154 -15.89 3.57 15.83
C GLY A 154 -17.07 4.33 16.45
N SER A 155 -17.64 5.23 15.64
CA SER A 155 -18.83 5.99 16.00
C SER A 155 -20.07 5.09 15.94
N PRO A 156 -20.97 5.11 16.94
CA PRO A 156 -22.14 4.24 16.95
C PRO A 156 -23.08 4.51 15.77
N GLY A 157 -23.76 3.45 15.30
CA GLY A 157 -24.65 3.48 14.14
C GLY A 157 -23.93 3.11 12.83
N THR A 158 -24.65 3.23 11.73
CA THR A 158 -24.15 2.93 10.37
C THR A 158 -24.36 4.14 9.48
N SER A 159 -23.33 4.56 8.75
CA SER A 159 -23.41 5.64 7.74
C SER A 159 -22.79 5.22 6.41
N LEU A 160 -23.64 4.76 5.50
CA LEU A 160 -23.24 4.34 4.15
C LEU A 160 -22.86 5.55 3.28
N GLY A 161 -23.59 6.66 3.39
CA GLY A 161 -23.32 7.86 2.57
C GLY A 161 -22.05 8.62 2.98
N ARG A 162 -21.58 8.49 4.23
CA ARG A 162 -20.28 9.03 4.66
C ARG A 162 -19.15 8.02 4.52
N GLY A 163 -19.40 6.76 4.85
CA GLY A 163 -18.37 5.72 4.87
C GLY A 163 -17.90 5.27 3.49
N LEU A 164 -18.80 5.07 2.53
CA LEU A 164 -18.43 4.59 1.19
C LEU A 164 -17.53 5.59 0.42
N PRO A 165 -17.77 6.92 0.46
CA PRO A 165 -16.83 7.88 -0.11
C PRO A 165 -15.43 7.83 0.52
N GLN A 166 -15.31 7.54 1.82
CA GLN A 166 -14.02 7.40 2.49
C GLN A 166 -13.24 6.19 1.97
N VAL A 167 -13.91 5.05 1.75
CA VAL A 167 -13.30 3.86 1.13
C VAL A 167 -12.86 4.17 -0.29
N ALA A 168 -13.75 4.80 -1.08
CA ALA A 168 -13.46 5.17 -2.46
C ALA A 168 -12.24 6.11 -2.59
N GLY A 169 -11.96 6.92 -1.58
CA GLY A 169 -10.78 7.78 -1.51
C GLY A 169 -9.48 7.03 -1.18
N GLN A 170 -9.55 5.85 -0.57
CA GLN A 170 -8.40 5.03 -0.18
C GLN A 170 -7.96 4.07 -1.28
N VAL A 171 -8.90 3.65 -2.14
CA VAL A 171 -8.62 2.71 -3.24
C VAL A 171 -7.77 3.37 -4.32
N ASP A 172 -6.70 2.69 -4.74
CA ASP A 172 -5.83 3.16 -5.82
C ASP A 172 -6.54 3.12 -7.18
N ARG A 173 -6.74 4.32 -7.76
CA ARG A 173 -7.38 4.51 -9.07
C ARG A 173 -6.59 3.93 -10.24
N ALA A 174 -5.31 3.62 -10.06
CA ALA A 174 -4.48 3.03 -11.10
C ALA A 174 -4.72 1.51 -11.27
N THR A 175 -5.30 0.86 -10.27
CA THR A 175 -5.56 -0.59 -10.28
C THR A 175 -7.04 -0.91 -10.51
N PRO A 176 -7.38 -2.01 -11.22
CA PRO A 176 -8.76 -2.42 -11.35
C PRO A 176 -9.30 -2.87 -9.99
N ALA A 177 -10.21 -2.08 -9.42
CA ALA A 177 -10.76 -2.31 -8.09
C ALA A 177 -12.28 -2.42 -8.08
N VAL A 178 -12.79 -3.19 -7.12
CA VAL A 178 -14.21 -3.46 -6.89
C VAL A 178 -14.48 -3.38 -5.40
N LEU A 179 -15.64 -2.82 -4.99
CA LEU A 179 -16.07 -2.90 -3.60
C LEU A 179 -17.02 -4.07 -3.37
N LEU A 180 -16.82 -4.76 -2.25
CA LEU A 180 -17.75 -5.75 -1.71
C LEU A 180 -18.23 -5.29 -0.34
N LEU A 181 -19.50 -4.91 -0.22
CA LEU A 181 -20.12 -4.52 1.04
C LEU A 181 -20.90 -5.69 1.65
N LEU A 182 -20.68 -5.98 2.93
CA LEU A 182 -21.50 -6.89 3.71
C LEU A 182 -22.18 -6.09 4.83
N ALA A 183 -23.48 -5.86 4.70
CA ALA A 183 -24.26 -5.02 5.60
C ALA A 183 -25.74 -5.44 5.64
N ASP A 184 -26.47 -4.99 6.66
CA ASP A 184 -27.93 -5.17 6.76
C ASP A 184 -28.72 -4.02 6.09
N GLY A 185 -28.05 -2.89 5.80
CA GLY A 185 -28.64 -1.75 5.09
C GLY A 185 -29.35 -0.75 5.98
N GLU A 186 -29.16 -0.82 7.30
CA GLU A 186 -29.61 0.25 8.18
C GLU A 186 -28.73 1.50 8.01
N GLU A 187 -29.37 2.67 7.97
CA GLU A 187 -28.71 3.97 7.91
C GLU A 187 -29.23 4.77 9.10
N THR A 188 -28.32 5.20 9.99
CA THR A 188 -28.67 5.86 11.26
C THR A 188 -28.36 7.35 11.25
N TRP A 189 -27.43 7.80 10.41
CA TRP A 189 -26.86 9.14 10.51
C TRP A 189 -27.53 10.16 9.61
N GLU A 190 -27.98 9.74 8.43
CA GLU A 190 -28.60 10.62 7.46
C GLU A 190 -29.88 10.01 6.88
N ALA A 191 -30.68 10.83 6.19
CA ALA A 191 -31.86 10.31 5.52
C ALA A 191 -31.41 9.37 4.37
N LYS A 192 -31.98 8.16 4.30
CA LYS A 192 -31.72 7.17 3.25
C LYS A 192 -31.56 7.75 1.82
N PRO A 193 -32.45 8.64 1.32
CA PRO A 193 -32.28 9.19 -0.03
C PRO A 193 -31.04 10.09 -0.18
N GLU A 194 -30.65 10.82 0.86
CA GLU A 194 -29.45 11.67 0.85
C GLU A 194 -28.18 10.81 0.90
N ALA A 195 -28.17 9.78 1.76
CA ALA A 195 -27.09 8.79 1.85
C ALA A 195 -26.85 8.10 0.50
N LEU A 196 -27.94 7.65 -0.13
CA LEU A 196 -27.93 6.99 -1.44
C LEU A 196 -27.33 7.89 -2.51
N ALA A 197 -27.80 9.14 -2.61
CA ALA A 197 -27.35 10.10 -3.61
C ALA A 197 -25.85 10.40 -3.44
N ARG A 198 -25.40 10.59 -2.20
CA ARG A 198 -24.00 10.87 -1.89
C ARG A 198 -23.09 9.70 -2.23
N ALA A 199 -23.37 8.51 -1.69
CA ALA A 199 -22.55 7.32 -1.96
C ALA A 199 -22.49 7.00 -3.45
N THR A 200 -23.64 7.05 -4.14
CA THR A 200 -23.71 6.74 -5.57
C THR A 200 -22.90 7.72 -6.43
N THR A 201 -22.96 9.02 -6.11
CA THR A 201 -22.23 10.04 -6.86
C THR A 201 -20.71 9.83 -6.74
N PHE A 202 -20.21 9.68 -5.52
CA PHE A 202 -18.77 9.47 -5.28
C PHE A 202 -18.25 8.16 -5.89
N LEU A 203 -19.01 7.06 -5.77
CA LEU A 203 -18.61 5.77 -6.32
C LEU A 203 -18.61 5.77 -7.86
N LYS A 204 -19.57 6.47 -8.48
CA LYS A 204 -19.57 6.70 -9.94
C LYS A 204 -18.36 7.52 -10.39
N GLU A 205 -18.04 8.60 -9.68
CA GLU A 205 -16.87 9.43 -9.96
C GLU A 205 -15.57 8.63 -9.83
N ALA A 206 -15.48 7.77 -8.82
CA ALA A 206 -14.35 6.89 -8.59
C ALA A 206 -14.31 5.70 -9.57
N ARG A 207 -15.37 5.47 -10.36
CA ARG A 207 -15.53 4.30 -11.24
C ARG A 207 -15.36 3.00 -10.49
N LEU A 208 -15.98 2.90 -9.32
CA LEU A 208 -15.89 1.72 -8.47
C LEU A 208 -17.26 1.03 -8.39
N PRO A 209 -17.42 -0.16 -8.98
CA PRO A 209 -18.68 -0.90 -8.90
C PRO A 209 -18.83 -1.50 -7.50
N LEU A 210 -20.03 -1.39 -6.93
CA LEU A 210 -20.35 -1.87 -5.58
C LEU A 210 -21.18 -3.16 -5.65
N TYR A 211 -20.61 -4.25 -5.18
CA TYR A 211 -21.32 -5.50 -4.94
C TYR A 211 -21.72 -5.57 -3.47
N ILE A 212 -22.96 -5.98 -3.19
CA ILE A 212 -23.48 -5.99 -1.83
C ILE A 212 -24.03 -7.36 -1.49
N VAL A 213 -23.67 -7.89 -0.33
CA VAL A 213 -24.32 -9.04 0.28
C VAL A 213 -25.16 -8.53 1.44
N CYS A 214 -26.48 -8.62 1.31
CA CYS A 214 -27.40 -8.25 2.37
C CYS A 214 -27.44 -9.35 3.43
N LEU A 215 -27.31 -8.96 4.70
CA LEU A 215 -27.35 -9.86 5.84
C LEU A 215 -28.55 -9.53 6.73
N GLY A 216 -29.33 -10.55 7.03
CA GLY A 216 -30.49 -10.45 7.91
C GLY A 216 -31.83 -10.43 7.19
N GLY A 217 -32.89 -10.56 7.98
CA GLY A 217 -34.27 -10.55 7.51
C GLY A 217 -34.91 -9.17 7.56
N THR A 218 -35.98 -8.98 6.78
CA THR A 218 -36.83 -7.78 6.84
C THR A 218 -37.72 -7.73 8.09
N ALA A 219 -37.81 -8.83 8.82
CA ALA A 219 -38.55 -8.90 10.08
C ALA A 219 -37.75 -8.21 11.20
N PRO A 220 -38.39 -7.41 12.06
CA PRO A 220 -37.72 -6.77 13.17
C PRO A 220 -37.29 -7.80 14.22
N VAL A 221 -36.00 -7.79 14.56
CA VAL A 221 -35.38 -8.71 15.51
C VAL A 221 -34.78 -7.91 16.67
N ALA A 222 -34.98 -8.38 17.89
CA ALA A 222 -34.44 -7.72 19.08
C ALA A 222 -32.92 -7.94 19.19
N LEU A 223 -32.20 -6.89 19.52
CA LEU A 223 -30.77 -6.94 19.80
C LEU A 223 -30.53 -7.36 21.26
N PRO A 224 -29.49 -8.17 21.53
CA PRO A 224 -29.07 -8.44 22.89
C PRO A 224 -28.47 -7.16 23.49
N THR A 225 -29.22 -6.48 24.36
CA THR A 225 -28.76 -5.33 25.15
C THR A 225 -28.29 -5.75 26.54
N ALA A 226 -27.41 -4.94 27.15
CA ALA A 226 -27.08 -5.09 28.57
C ALA A 226 -28.33 -4.78 29.43
N GLU A 227 -28.46 -5.47 30.56
CA GLU A 227 -29.63 -5.35 31.44
C GLU A 227 -29.92 -3.88 31.80
N GLY A 228 -31.06 -3.35 31.33
CA GLY A 228 -31.52 -1.99 31.62
C GLY A 228 -31.67 -1.06 30.40
N GLU A 229 -31.13 -1.41 29.24
CA GLU A 229 -31.40 -0.71 27.98
C GLU A 229 -32.59 -1.36 27.26
N GLY A 230 -33.61 -0.57 26.92
CA GLY A 230 -34.85 -1.05 26.29
C GLY A 230 -34.63 -1.89 25.03
N THR A 231 -35.66 -2.64 24.62
CA THR A 231 -35.58 -3.54 23.47
C THR A 231 -35.34 -2.76 22.18
N LEU A 232 -34.09 -2.73 21.71
CA LEU A 232 -33.73 -2.22 20.40
C LEU A 232 -34.05 -3.27 19.35
N THR A 233 -34.80 -2.89 18.32
CA THR A 233 -35.14 -3.78 17.19
C THR A 233 -34.42 -3.33 15.93
N THR A 234 -33.89 -4.29 15.17
CA THR A 234 -33.25 -4.07 13.87
C THR A 234 -33.96 -4.87 12.78
N ALA A 235 -34.01 -4.33 11.56
CA ALA A 235 -34.53 -4.99 10.37
C ALA A 235 -33.65 -4.66 9.15
N ALA A 236 -33.32 -5.67 8.36
CA ALA A 236 -32.54 -5.47 7.14
C ALA A 236 -33.37 -4.75 6.06
N ASP A 237 -32.73 -3.87 5.29
CA ASP A 237 -33.35 -3.14 4.17
C ASP A 237 -32.68 -3.53 2.83
N PRO A 238 -33.09 -4.66 2.22
CA PRO A 238 -32.53 -5.10 0.95
C PRO A 238 -32.94 -4.18 -0.22
N VAL A 239 -34.05 -3.43 -0.10
CA VAL A 239 -34.51 -2.53 -1.16
C VAL A 239 -33.56 -1.35 -1.29
N PHE A 240 -33.18 -0.76 -0.16
CA PHE A 240 -32.21 0.31 -0.10
C PHE A 240 -30.83 -0.11 -0.63
N LEU A 241 -30.33 -1.27 -0.19
CA LEU A 241 -29.05 -1.81 -0.67
C LEU A 241 -29.08 -2.11 -2.18
N LYS A 242 -30.19 -2.65 -2.69
CA LYS A 242 -30.35 -2.90 -4.13
C LYS A 242 -30.23 -1.62 -4.95
N GLN A 243 -30.91 -0.54 -4.53
CA GLN A 243 -30.83 0.76 -5.19
C GLN A 243 -29.40 1.32 -5.19
N LEU A 244 -28.66 1.13 -4.11
CA LEU A 244 -27.28 1.56 -3.97
C LEU A 244 -26.32 0.79 -4.90
N ALA A 245 -26.46 -0.54 -4.98
CA ALA A 245 -25.67 -1.37 -5.87
C ALA A 245 -25.93 -1.04 -7.35
N GLU A 246 -27.20 -1.00 -7.77
CA GLU A 246 -27.58 -0.67 -9.14
C GLU A 246 -27.16 0.76 -9.53
N GLY A 247 -27.20 1.68 -8.56
CA GLY A 247 -26.75 3.06 -8.72
C GLY A 247 -25.28 3.18 -9.13
N THR A 248 -24.43 2.22 -8.80
CA THR A 248 -22.98 2.25 -9.07
C THR A 248 -22.53 1.32 -10.20
N GLY A 249 -23.47 0.57 -10.80
CA GLY A 249 -23.18 -0.44 -11.83
C GLY A 249 -22.77 -1.80 -11.27
N GLY A 250 -22.93 -2.02 -9.97
CA GLY A 250 -22.80 -3.33 -9.35
C GLY A 250 -24.14 -4.04 -9.18
N ARG A 251 -24.19 -5.07 -8.33
CA ARG A 251 -25.42 -5.85 -8.06
C ARG A 251 -25.51 -6.30 -6.61
N LEU A 252 -26.74 -6.53 -6.16
CA LEU A 252 -27.01 -7.27 -4.94
C LEU A 252 -26.72 -8.76 -5.19
N LEU A 253 -25.94 -9.38 -4.30
CA LEU A 253 -25.51 -10.77 -4.36
C LEU A 253 -26.23 -11.58 -3.29
N GLU A 254 -26.53 -12.83 -3.63
CA GLU A 254 -27.11 -13.76 -2.66
C GLU A 254 -26.01 -14.33 -1.74
N PRO A 255 -26.27 -14.51 -0.43
CA PRO A 255 -25.25 -15.00 0.51
C PRO A 255 -24.60 -16.34 0.15
N HIS A 256 -25.28 -17.19 -0.63
CA HIS A 256 -24.79 -18.50 -1.04
C HIS A 256 -24.17 -18.55 -2.45
N GLU A 257 -24.17 -17.44 -3.18
CA GLU A 257 -23.66 -17.36 -4.55
C GLU A 257 -22.14 -17.61 -4.58
N ASP A 258 -21.62 -18.15 -5.69
CA ASP A 258 -20.18 -18.36 -5.89
C ASP A 258 -19.45 -17.02 -6.14
N LEU A 259 -19.12 -16.34 -5.04
CA LEU A 259 -18.38 -15.08 -5.07
C LEU A 259 -16.99 -15.24 -5.68
N ALA A 260 -16.32 -16.37 -5.43
CA ALA A 260 -14.99 -16.62 -5.94
C ALA A 260 -15.02 -16.75 -7.47
N GLY A 261 -15.99 -17.47 -8.02
CA GLY A 261 -16.24 -17.56 -9.46
C GLY A 261 -16.53 -16.20 -10.10
N LEU A 262 -17.39 -15.39 -9.47
CA LEU A 262 -17.73 -14.04 -9.95
C LEU A 262 -16.49 -13.14 -10.02
N PHE A 263 -15.73 -13.03 -8.93
CA PHE A 263 -14.52 -12.22 -8.92
C PHE A 263 -13.46 -12.77 -9.87
N GLN A 264 -13.39 -14.08 -10.07
CA GLN A 264 -12.55 -14.68 -11.10
C GLN A 264 -12.95 -14.26 -12.52
N GLU A 265 -14.24 -14.21 -12.84
CA GLU A 265 -14.72 -13.77 -14.16
C GLU A 265 -14.47 -12.28 -14.39
N LEU A 266 -14.63 -11.46 -13.35
CA LEU A 266 -14.24 -10.05 -13.37
C LEU A 266 -12.74 -9.90 -13.61
N ALA A 267 -11.94 -10.71 -12.94
CA ALA A 267 -10.50 -10.68 -13.02
C ALA A 267 -10.01 -11.15 -14.41
N LYS A 268 -10.53 -12.29 -14.92
CA LYS A 268 -10.30 -12.77 -16.31
C LYS A 268 -10.83 -11.80 -17.35
N GLY A 269 -11.72 -10.90 -16.94
CA GLY A 269 -12.15 -9.80 -17.76
C GLY A 269 -13.25 -10.14 -18.75
N HIS A 270 -14.00 -11.21 -18.48
CA HIS A 270 -15.23 -11.54 -19.19
C HIS A 270 -16.37 -10.57 -18.84
N LEU A 271 -16.26 -9.89 -17.69
CA LEU A 271 -17.15 -8.81 -17.28
C LEU A 271 -16.47 -7.44 -17.44
N PRO A 272 -17.19 -6.40 -17.89
CA PRO A 272 -16.64 -5.07 -18.03
C PRO A 272 -16.34 -4.48 -16.65
N LEU A 273 -15.06 -4.26 -16.36
CA LEU A 273 -14.66 -3.40 -15.24
C LEU A 273 -14.55 -1.96 -15.76
N PRO A 274 -15.00 -0.97 -14.98
CA PRO A 274 -14.95 0.44 -15.39
C PRO A 274 -13.54 1.06 -15.34
N VAL A 275 -12.52 0.31 -14.88
CA VAL A 275 -11.11 0.74 -14.81
C VAL A 275 -10.28 -0.01 -15.86
N SER A 276 -9.44 0.74 -16.57
CA SER A 276 -8.52 0.22 -17.59
C SER A 276 -7.55 -0.79 -16.99
N ARG A 277 -7.46 -1.97 -17.60
CA ARG A 277 -6.52 -3.02 -17.19
C ARG A 277 -5.08 -2.54 -17.42
N SER A 278 -4.24 -2.66 -16.39
CA SER A 278 -2.88 -2.15 -16.38
C SER A 278 -1.93 -3.12 -17.07
N HIS A 279 -1.95 -3.21 -18.40
CA HIS A 279 -1.07 -4.08 -19.18
C HIS A 279 0.42 -3.92 -18.82
N GLN A 280 0.99 -4.85 -18.05
CA GLN A 280 2.45 -4.97 -17.90
C GLN A 280 3.07 -5.69 -19.13
N PRO A 281 4.28 -5.28 -19.58
CA PRO A 281 4.97 -5.93 -20.68
C PRO A 281 5.41 -7.34 -20.26
N ALA A 282 4.86 -8.37 -20.91
CA ALA A 282 5.06 -9.76 -20.54
C ALA A 282 6.47 -10.30 -20.89
N HIS A 283 7.16 -9.76 -21.90
CA HIS A 283 8.42 -10.32 -22.39
C HIS A 283 9.38 -9.27 -22.99
N PRO A 284 10.00 -8.37 -22.18
CA PRO A 284 11.06 -7.48 -22.67
C PRO A 284 12.27 -8.25 -23.22
N GLU A 285 12.43 -9.53 -22.89
CA GLU A 285 13.59 -10.35 -23.26
C GLU A 285 13.64 -10.76 -24.74
N TRP A 286 12.54 -10.72 -25.51
CA TRP A 286 12.58 -11.15 -26.93
C TRP A 286 13.49 -10.27 -27.78
N GLY A 287 13.48 -8.96 -27.52
CA GLY A 287 14.41 -8.03 -28.16
C GLY A 287 15.87 -8.35 -27.81
N ALA A 288 16.13 -8.74 -26.56
CA ALA A 288 17.45 -9.13 -26.09
C ALA A 288 17.94 -10.42 -26.76
N TRP A 289 17.09 -11.46 -26.88
CA TRP A 289 17.43 -12.70 -27.57
C TRP A 289 17.75 -12.49 -29.06
N LEU A 290 16.96 -11.66 -29.75
CA LEU A 290 17.24 -11.29 -31.15
C LEU A 290 18.56 -10.52 -31.28
N ALA A 291 18.82 -9.59 -30.35
CA ALA A 291 20.06 -8.82 -30.36
C ALA A 291 21.29 -9.71 -30.11
N LEU A 292 21.17 -10.65 -29.18
CA LEU A 292 22.18 -11.66 -28.86
C LEU A 292 22.45 -12.61 -30.03
N ALA A 293 21.41 -13.06 -30.74
CA ALA A 293 21.57 -13.86 -31.95
C ALA A 293 22.29 -13.06 -33.06
N GLY A 294 21.96 -11.77 -33.23
CA GLY A 294 22.67 -10.87 -34.14
C GLY A 294 24.16 -10.72 -33.81
N LEU A 295 24.48 -10.54 -32.52
CA LEU A 295 25.86 -10.48 -32.03
C LEU A 295 26.63 -11.77 -32.33
N ALA A 296 26.02 -12.95 -32.12
CA ALA A 296 26.65 -14.23 -32.42
C ALA A 296 26.98 -14.37 -33.93
N ILE A 297 26.06 -13.98 -34.81
CA ILE A 297 26.27 -13.99 -36.26
C ILE A 297 27.38 -13.00 -36.65
N TRP A 298 27.41 -11.82 -36.03
CA TRP A 298 28.45 -10.81 -36.26
C TRP A 298 29.84 -11.33 -35.87
N LEU A 299 29.96 -11.93 -34.67
CA LEU A 299 31.19 -12.58 -34.22
C LEU A 299 31.60 -13.73 -35.14
N TRP A 300 30.64 -14.45 -35.73
CA TRP A 300 30.94 -15.49 -36.73
C TRP A 300 31.29 -14.92 -38.12
N GLY A 301 30.97 -13.67 -38.41
CA GLY A 301 31.43 -12.96 -39.61
C GLY A 301 32.82 -12.33 -39.45
N ALA A 302 33.26 -12.09 -38.22
CA ALA A 302 34.51 -11.40 -37.91
C ALA A 302 35.76 -12.30 -38.14
N GLY A 303 36.86 -11.67 -38.53
CA GLY A 303 38.10 -12.34 -38.94
C GLY A 303 38.85 -13.08 -37.83
N SER A 304 40.07 -13.56 -38.14
CA SER A 304 40.93 -14.30 -37.20
C SER A 304 41.27 -13.62 -35.87
N PRO A 305 41.41 -12.27 -35.72
CA PRO A 305 41.79 -11.68 -34.43
C PRO A 305 40.72 -11.82 -33.34
N LEU A 306 39.47 -12.12 -33.69
CA LEU A 306 38.36 -12.33 -32.75
C LEU A 306 38.08 -13.83 -32.47
N ARG A 307 38.93 -14.75 -32.97
CA ARG A 307 38.75 -16.20 -32.79
C ARG A 307 38.91 -16.64 -31.33
N THR A 308 39.75 -15.98 -30.55
CA THR A 308 39.89 -16.19 -29.10
C THR A 308 38.63 -15.74 -28.34
N TRP A 309 38.06 -14.60 -28.73
CA TRP A 309 36.82 -14.07 -28.17
C TRP A 309 35.58 -14.91 -28.53
N ARG A 310 35.56 -15.57 -29.70
CA ARG A 310 34.47 -16.48 -30.11
C ARG A 310 34.28 -17.67 -29.16
N VAL A 311 35.37 -18.23 -28.65
CA VAL A 311 35.32 -19.36 -27.71
C VAL A 311 34.84 -18.86 -26.34
N GLY A 312 35.34 -17.70 -25.89
CA GLY A 312 34.90 -17.09 -24.63
C GLY A 312 33.43 -16.66 -24.64
N LEU A 313 32.98 -16.01 -25.72
CA LEU A 313 31.58 -15.59 -25.90
C LEU A 313 30.66 -16.78 -26.15
N GLY A 314 31.11 -17.81 -26.89
CA GLY A 314 30.37 -19.05 -27.08
C GLY A 314 30.20 -19.85 -25.78
N LEU A 315 31.21 -19.88 -24.92
CA LEU A 315 31.11 -20.44 -23.57
C LEU A 315 30.16 -19.64 -22.69
N ALA A 316 30.22 -18.30 -22.72
CA ALA A 316 29.27 -17.44 -22.01
C ALA A 316 27.81 -17.63 -22.50
N PHE A 317 27.62 -17.96 -23.78
CA PHE A 317 26.32 -18.21 -24.39
C PHE A 317 25.78 -19.62 -24.09
N ALA A 318 26.65 -20.65 -24.14
CA ALA A 318 26.29 -22.03 -23.81
C ALA A 318 26.08 -22.22 -22.30
N LEU A 319 26.81 -21.46 -21.49
CA LEU A 319 26.55 -21.27 -20.07
C LEU A 319 25.52 -20.16 -19.84
N GLY A 320 24.38 -20.22 -20.53
CA GLY A 320 23.10 -19.73 -20.00
C GLY A 320 22.70 -20.40 -18.65
N ALA A 321 23.67 -20.90 -17.89
CA ALA A 321 23.59 -21.02 -16.46
C ALA A 321 23.50 -19.60 -15.86
N PRO A 322 22.79 -19.43 -14.74
CA PRO A 322 22.86 -18.23 -13.93
C PRO A 322 24.29 -18.14 -13.41
N ALA A 323 25.21 -17.63 -14.23
CA ALA A 323 26.56 -17.40 -13.82
C ALA A 323 26.48 -16.31 -12.76
N GLN A 324 26.61 -16.77 -11.53
CA GLN A 324 26.80 -16.03 -10.29
C GLN A 324 28.11 -15.22 -10.33
N ALA A 325 28.43 -14.64 -11.48
CA ALA A 325 29.42 -13.60 -11.59
C ALA A 325 28.78 -12.34 -11.01
N GLU A 326 29.37 -11.81 -9.95
CA GLU A 326 29.05 -10.50 -9.40
C GLU A 326 29.38 -9.44 -10.46
N ILE A 327 28.49 -9.28 -11.44
CA ILE A 327 28.50 -8.13 -12.33
C ILE A 327 28.35 -6.92 -11.38
N PRO A 328 29.24 -5.92 -11.44
CA PRO A 328 29.11 -4.71 -10.64
C PRO A 328 27.85 -3.97 -11.08
N LEU A 329 26.72 -4.31 -10.44
CA LEU A 329 25.43 -3.69 -10.71
C LEU A 329 25.39 -2.29 -10.08
N PRO A 330 24.77 -1.30 -10.74
CA PRO A 330 24.48 0.00 -10.14
C PRO A 330 23.73 -0.15 -8.82
N ALA A 331 23.99 0.75 -7.86
CA ALA A 331 23.36 0.69 -6.53
C ALA A 331 21.82 0.71 -6.58
N SER A 332 21.23 1.38 -7.57
CA SER A 332 19.78 1.40 -7.80
C SER A 332 19.22 0.03 -8.21
N VAL A 333 19.93 -0.71 -9.06
CA VAL A 333 19.53 -2.06 -9.49
C VAL A 333 19.66 -3.03 -8.31
N ARG A 334 20.72 -2.90 -7.51
CA ARG A 334 20.89 -3.65 -6.26
C ARG A 334 19.76 -3.37 -5.27
N ALA A 335 19.39 -2.10 -5.09
CA ALA A 335 18.27 -1.70 -4.24
C ALA A 335 16.94 -2.31 -4.72
N TRP A 336 16.68 -2.28 -6.03
CA TRP A 336 15.49 -2.91 -6.62
C TRP A 336 15.45 -4.43 -6.40
N LEU A 337 16.58 -5.12 -6.63
CA LEU A 337 16.67 -6.57 -6.38
C LEU A 337 16.50 -6.91 -4.89
N ALA A 338 17.08 -6.09 -4.01
CA ALA A 338 16.94 -6.26 -2.57
C ALA A 338 15.48 -6.03 -2.10
N GLN A 339 14.80 -5.01 -2.63
CA GLN A 339 13.40 -4.76 -2.34
C GLN A 339 12.51 -5.91 -2.80
N ARG A 340 12.70 -6.39 -4.05
CA ARG A 340 11.95 -7.51 -4.59
C ARG A 340 12.14 -8.79 -3.77
N ALA A 341 13.37 -9.04 -3.28
CA ALA A 341 13.64 -10.16 -2.40
C ALA A 341 12.94 -10.03 -1.04
N LEU A 342 12.88 -8.81 -0.46
CA LEU A 342 12.11 -8.56 0.76
C LEU A 342 10.61 -8.77 0.56
N ASP A 343 10.05 -8.34 -0.57
CA ASP A 343 8.63 -8.52 -0.88
C ASP A 343 8.26 -10.01 -1.04
N GLN A 344 9.23 -10.83 -1.49
CA GLN A 344 9.12 -12.29 -1.56
C GLN A 344 9.48 -13.01 -0.26
N ASN A 345 9.79 -12.27 0.81
CA ASN A 345 10.25 -12.77 2.10
C ASN A 345 11.55 -13.61 2.06
N ASP A 346 12.40 -13.42 1.04
CA ASP A 346 13.71 -14.08 0.88
C ASP A 346 14.83 -13.20 1.48
N LEU A 347 15.05 -13.36 2.79
CA LEU A 347 16.07 -12.62 3.55
C LEU A 347 17.52 -12.89 3.09
N PRO A 348 17.93 -14.15 2.80
CA PRO A 348 19.26 -14.43 2.24
C PRO A 348 19.55 -13.65 0.95
N SER A 349 18.60 -13.63 0.01
CA SER A 349 18.75 -12.88 -1.25
C SER A 349 18.73 -11.37 -1.02
N ALA A 350 17.89 -10.87 -0.10
CA ALA A 350 17.85 -9.45 0.25
C ALA A 350 19.20 -8.96 0.83
N ARG A 351 19.83 -9.75 1.72
CA ARG A 351 21.17 -9.44 2.24
C ARG A 351 22.22 -9.41 1.14
N ARG A 352 22.18 -10.40 0.23
CA ARG A 352 23.13 -10.49 -0.90
C ARG A 352 23.08 -9.24 -1.78
N TRP A 353 21.87 -8.76 -2.08
CA TRP A 353 21.67 -7.60 -2.95
C TRP A 353 21.66 -6.26 -2.22
N SER A 354 21.88 -6.24 -0.90
CA SER A 354 21.84 -5.01 -0.11
C SER A 354 22.66 -3.91 -0.78
N PRO A 355 22.04 -2.74 -1.04
CA PRO A 355 22.73 -1.66 -1.74
C PRO A 355 23.83 -1.09 -0.85
N GLN A 356 25.01 -0.88 -1.44
CA GLN A 356 26.12 -0.19 -0.80
C GLN A 356 26.22 1.20 -1.44
N GLY A 357 25.94 2.26 -0.68
CA GLY A 357 25.88 3.61 -1.24
C GLY A 357 25.64 4.72 -0.24
N GLY A 358 25.92 5.96 -0.68
CA GLY A 358 25.75 7.17 0.12
C GLY A 358 24.34 7.77 0.11
N GLN A 359 23.46 7.32 -0.80
CA GLN A 359 22.10 7.83 -0.89
C GLN A 359 21.27 7.42 0.34
N PRO A 360 20.44 8.33 0.90
CA PRO A 360 19.65 8.06 2.10
C PRO A 360 18.71 6.85 1.96
N ASP A 361 18.01 6.73 0.83
CA ASP A 361 17.01 5.67 0.62
C ASP A 361 17.64 4.27 0.56
N HIS A 362 18.82 4.15 -0.05
CA HIS A 362 19.58 2.91 -0.05
C HIS A 362 20.04 2.51 1.35
N ARG A 363 20.40 3.48 2.20
CA ARG A 363 20.79 3.23 3.59
C ARG A 363 19.59 2.83 4.45
N LEU A 364 18.43 3.44 4.24
CA LEU A 364 17.18 3.03 4.89
C LEU A 364 16.84 1.58 4.57
N LEU A 365 16.90 1.21 3.28
CA LEU A 365 16.64 -0.16 2.84
C LEU A 365 17.66 -1.14 3.44
N ALA A 366 18.94 -0.82 3.39
CA ALA A 366 19.99 -1.65 3.99
C ALA A 366 19.80 -1.82 5.50
N ALA A 367 19.43 -0.75 6.23
CA ALA A 367 19.15 -0.82 7.66
C ALA A 367 17.91 -1.68 7.97
N LEU A 368 16.87 -1.58 7.16
CA LEU A 368 15.68 -2.44 7.28
C LEU A 368 16.02 -3.92 7.08
N ILE A 369 16.86 -4.23 6.08
CA ILE A 369 17.37 -5.59 5.84
C ILE A 369 18.14 -6.09 7.08
N GLN A 370 19.00 -5.26 7.68
CA GLN A 370 19.77 -5.61 8.88
C GLN A 370 18.89 -5.83 10.13
N LEU A 371 17.81 -5.06 10.29
CA LEU A 371 16.85 -5.26 11.38
C LEU A 371 16.05 -6.56 11.22
N LYS A 372 15.53 -6.83 10.01
CA LYS A 372 14.87 -8.13 9.70
C LYS A 372 15.82 -9.30 9.87
N ALA A 373 17.10 -9.04 9.68
CA ALA A 373 18.21 -9.97 9.85
C ALA A 373 18.65 -10.19 11.31
N GLN A 374 18.00 -9.57 12.30
CA GLN A 374 18.38 -9.61 13.72
C GLN A 374 19.80 -9.05 14.00
N ASN A 375 20.27 -8.10 13.19
CA ASN A 375 21.53 -7.40 13.40
C ASN A 375 21.29 -5.89 13.64
N PRO A 376 20.80 -5.51 14.83
CA PRO A 376 20.46 -4.11 15.13
C PRO A 376 21.68 -3.18 15.20
N GLU A 377 22.85 -3.69 15.61
CA GLU A 377 24.09 -2.90 15.62
C GLU A 377 24.51 -2.50 14.20
N GLY A 378 24.46 -3.45 13.26
CA GLY A 378 24.72 -3.17 11.84
C GLY A 378 23.72 -2.18 11.24
N ALA A 379 22.46 -2.20 11.67
CA ALA A 379 21.47 -1.21 11.25
C ALA A 379 21.80 0.21 11.75
N LEU A 380 22.25 0.36 13.00
CA LEU A 380 22.67 1.64 13.56
C LEU A 380 23.90 2.21 12.86
N GLU A 381 24.86 1.37 12.49
CA GLU A 381 26.04 1.83 11.72
C GLU A 381 25.65 2.41 10.37
N VAL A 382 24.74 1.75 9.65
CA VAL A 382 24.23 2.22 8.35
C VAL A 382 23.43 3.52 8.49
N LEU A 383 22.67 3.66 9.58
CA LEU A 383 21.83 4.84 9.85
C LEU A 383 22.58 6.02 10.46
N ARG A 384 23.76 5.82 11.05
CA ARG A 384 24.55 6.85 11.75
C ARG A 384 24.68 8.18 11.00
N PRO A 385 24.92 8.20 9.67
CA PRO A 385 25.02 9.47 8.93
C PRO A 385 23.69 10.21 8.78
N LEU A 386 22.56 9.51 8.89
CA LEU A 386 21.21 10.05 8.71
C LEU A 386 20.56 10.47 10.04
N THR A 387 21.01 9.90 11.17
CA THR A 387 20.45 10.14 12.50
C THR A 387 21.08 11.33 13.25
N GLY A 388 22.03 12.04 12.64
CA GLY A 388 22.79 13.14 13.24
C GLY A 388 21.99 14.21 13.98
N GLN A 389 22.65 14.97 14.86
CA GLN A 389 22.02 15.91 15.82
C GLN A 389 21.45 17.20 15.19
N GLY A 390 21.79 17.53 13.94
CA GLY A 390 21.25 18.69 13.24
C GLY A 390 19.88 18.42 12.60
N VAL A 391 19.03 19.45 12.54
CA VAL A 391 17.78 19.42 11.75
C VAL A 391 18.07 20.03 10.37
N PRO A 392 18.21 19.23 9.31
CA PRO A 392 18.30 19.79 7.95
C PRO A 392 17.01 20.56 7.63
N ARG A 393 17.15 21.80 7.15
CA ARG A 393 16.04 22.60 6.64
C ARG A 393 16.28 22.83 5.14
N PRO A 394 15.36 22.39 4.25
CA PRO A 394 14.08 21.72 4.51
C PRO A 394 14.26 20.29 5.07
N VAL A 395 13.28 19.82 5.86
CA VAL A 395 13.28 18.46 6.42
C VAL A 395 13.09 17.46 5.28
N PRO A 396 14.05 16.56 5.03
CA PRO A 396 13.96 15.62 3.92
C PRO A 396 13.09 14.41 4.28
N ALA A 397 12.40 13.85 3.29
CA ALA A 397 11.43 12.75 3.47
C ALA A 397 12.02 11.49 4.16
N TRP A 398 13.33 11.23 3.98
CA TRP A 398 14.02 10.09 4.60
C TRP A 398 14.29 10.26 6.10
N ARG A 399 14.16 11.49 6.64
CA ARG A 399 14.58 11.82 8.01
C ARG A 399 13.80 11.06 9.07
N ALA A 400 12.48 11.08 8.96
CA ALA A 400 11.62 10.43 9.92
C ALA A 400 11.67 8.89 9.86
N PRO A 401 11.65 8.25 8.67
CA PRO A 401 11.95 6.82 8.56
C PRO A 401 13.30 6.43 9.19
N ALA A 402 14.35 7.25 9.03
CA ALA A 402 15.65 6.99 9.64
C ALA A 402 15.59 6.98 11.17
N LEU A 403 14.91 7.96 11.78
CA LEU A 403 14.73 8.06 13.23
C LEU A 403 13.89 6.91 13.79
N LEU A 404 12.82 6.51 13.10
CA LEU A 404 11.98 5.39 13.50
C LEU A 404 12.73 4.06 13.46
N LEU A 405 13.47 3.80 12.38
CA LEU A 405 14.30 2.59 12.27
C LEU A 405 15.42 2.57 13.30
N ALA A 406 16.04 3.71 13.59
CA ALA A 406 17.05 3.81 14.64
C ALA A 406 16.46 3.58 16.03
N ALA A 407 15.30 4.18 16.35
CA ALA A 407 14.60 3.95 17.61
C ALA A 407 14.23 2.47 17.79
N ARG A 408 13.78 1.81 16.73
CA ARG A 408 13.56 0.36 16.72
C ARG A 408 14.85 -0.43 16.99
N ALA A 409 15.95 -0.08 16.33
CA ALA A 409 17.24 -0.73 16.54
C ALA A 409 17.74 -0.58 17.98
N HIS A 410 17.57 0.60 18.60
CA HIS A 410 17.90 0.83 20.01
C HIS A 410 16.99 0.03 20.96
N ARG A 411 15.69 -0.10 20.64
CA ARG A 411 14.77 -0.96 21.38
C ARG A 411 15.17 -2.43 21.31
N ASP A 412 15.54 -2.92 20.14
CA ASP A 412 15.98 -4.31 19.95
C ASP A 412 17.33 -4.61 20.63
N LEU A 413 18.05 -3.56 21.08
CA LEU A 413 19.28 -3.63 21.89
C LEU A 413 19.06 -3.33 23.39
N ASP A 414 17.81 -3.27 23.84
CA ASP A 414 17.43 -2.89 25.22
C ASP A 414 17.92 -1.50 25.66
N ARG A 415 18.20 -0.60 24.70
CA ARG A 415 18.61 0.79 24.95
C ARG A 415 17.40 1.73 24.92
N THR A 416 16.43 1.46 25.79
CA THR A 416 15.18 2.22 25.94
C THR A 416 15.36 3.75 26.05
N PRO A 417 16.30 4.31 26.85
CA PRO A 417 16.42 5.77 26.96
C PRO A 417 16.84 6.45 25.64
N GLU A 418 17.66 5.77 24.83
CA GLU A 418 18.12 6.28 23.53
C GLU A 418 16.97 6.23 22.50
N ALA A 419 16.16 5.17 22.53
CA ALA A 419 14.97 5.05 21.68
C ALA A 419 13.93 6.15 21.99
N ILE A 420 13.68 6.42 23.28
CA ILE A 420 12.79 7.49 23.74
C ILE A 420 13.29 8.86 23.23
N ALA A 421 14.58 9.16 23.41
CA ALA A 421 15.16 10.43 22.99
C ALA A 421 15.01 10.67 21.47
N LEU A 422 15.14 9.62 20.64
CA LEU A 422 14.95 9.71 19.20
C LEU A 422 13.48 9.96 18.81
N LEU A 423 12.52 9.33 19.50
CA LEU A 423 11.09 9.50 19.26
C LEU A 423 10.59 10.87 19.71
N GLU A 424 11.01 11.35 20.88
CA GLU A 424 10.71 12.71 21.35
C GLU A 424 11.25 13.76 20.38
N ARG A 425 12.46 13.53 19.85
CA ARG A 425 13.04 14.41 18.83
C ARG A 425 12.22 14.40 17.55
N LEU A 426 11.78 13.22 17.09
CA LEU A 426 10.92 13.11 15.92
C LEU A 426 9.60 13.87 16.13
N LEU A 427 8.99 13.81 17.32
CA LEU A 427 7.77 14.56 17.62
C LEU A 427 7.99 16.08 17.71
N LYS A 428 9.18 16.52 18.13
CA LYS A 428 9.57 17.95 18.06
C LYS A 428 9.76 18.43 16.61
N GLU A 429 10.26 17.56 15.74
CA GLU A 429 10.43 17.85 14.30
C GLU A 429 9.08 17.79 13.54
N GLU A 430 8.24 16.78 13.83
CA GLU A 430 6.94 16.51 13.18
C GLU A 430 5.86 16.12 14.22
N PRO A 431 5.09 17.07 14.78
CA PRO A 431 4.17 16.81 15.90
C PRO A 431 2.93 15.96 15.54
N GLY A 432 2.63 15.75 14.25
CA GLY A 432 1.44 15.02 13.78
C GLY A 432 1.64 13.53 13.53
N ARG A 433 2.81 12.95 13.83
CA ARG A 433 3.15 11.58 13.40
C ARG A 433 2.69 10.53 14.42
N SER A 434 1.57 9.87 14.13
CA SER A 434 0.94 8.85 14.99
C SER A 434 1.86 7.68 15.35
N GLU A 435 2.69 7.21 14.41
CA GLU A 435 3.64 6.11 14.63
C GLU A 435 4.64 6.41 15.77
N ALA A 436 5.13 7.65 15.84
CA ALA A 436 6.09 8.06 16.85
C ALA A 436 5.42 8.17 18.23
N VAL A 437 4.18 8.66 18.28
CA VAL A 437 3.37 8.72 19.51
C VAL A 437 3.12 7.31 20.04
N HIS A 438 2.68 6.40 19.19
CA HIS A 438 2.40 5.01 19.57
C HIS A 438 3.66 4.27 20.07
N ASN A 439 4.77 4.39 19.35
CA ASN A 439 6.05 3.79 19.76
C ASN A 439 6.58 4.38 21.07
N LEU A 440 6.33 5.67 21.34
CA LEU A 440 6.72 6.29 22.60
C LEU A 440 5.84 5.81 23.76
N GLN A 441 4.53 5.74 23.56
CA GLN A 441 3.59 5.25 24.57
C GLN A 441 3.87 3.80 24.98
N THR A 442 4.19 2.94 24.01
CA THR A 442 4.58 1.54 24.28
C THR A 442 5.85 1.47 25.13
N LEU A 443 6.90 2.20 24.75
CA LEU A 443 8.15 2.24 25.52
C LEU A 443 7.99 2.82 26.93
N LEU A 444 7.14 3.84 27.12
CA LEU A 444 6.88 4.43 28.43
C LEU A 444 6.04 3.52 29.33
N LYS A 445 5.16 2.70 28.76
CA LYS A 445 4.38 1.70 29.49
C LYS A 445 5.27 0.57 30.02
N ASP A 446 6.30 0.22 29.28
CA ASP A 446 7.23 -0.87 29.61
C ASP A 446 8.41 -0.41 30.49
N ALA A 447 8.56 0.90 30.72
CA ALA A 447 9.61 1.46 31.56
C ALA A 447 9.30 1.30 33.06
N PRO A 448 10.30 0.93 33.91
CA PRO A 448 10.09 0.89 35.35
C PRO A 448 9.76 2.29 35.88
N PRO A 449 8.87 2.40 36.90
CA PRO A 449 8.49 3.70 37.45
C PRO A 449 9.73 4.46 37.94
N PRO A 450 9.81 5.77 37.69
CA PRO A 450 10.93 6.57 38.20
C PRO A 450 11.00 6.44 39.73
N PRO A 451 12.19 6.46 40.34
CA PRO A 451 12.31 6.44 41.78
C PRO A 451 11.51 7.62 42.35
N GLU A 452 10.56 7.32 43.24
CA GLU A 452 9.70 8.31 43.88
C GLU A 452 10.59 9.37 44.57
N THR A 453 10.63 10.58 44.00
CA THR A 453 11.12 11.74 44.74
C THR A 453 10.16 11.98 45.89
N PRO A 454 10.64 12.05 47.15
CA PRO A 454 9.76 12.25 48.30
C PRO A 454 8.99 13.57 48.14
N PRO A 455 7.70 13.62 48.54
CA PRO A 455 6.88 14.81 48.37
C PRO A 455 7.50 16.00 49.11
N PRO A 456 7.44 17.22 48.53
CA PRO A 456 7.94 18.41 49.20
C PRO A 456 7.18 18.62 50.53
N PRO A 457 7.87 19.08 51.60
CA PRO A 457 7.22 19.28 52.89
C PRO A 457 6.07 20.29 52.76
N PRO A 458 4.98 20.11 53.52
CA PRO A 458 3.82 21.02 53.45
C PRO A 458 4.24 22.45 53.79
N PRO A 459 3.67 23.47 53.12
CA PRO A 459 3.99 24.86 53.40
C PRO A 459 3.64 25.20 54.86
N PRO A 460 4.45 26.04 55.54
CA PRO A 460 4.19 26.42 56.93
C PRO A 460 2.85 27.13 57.03
N ARG A 461 2.08 26.84 58.08
CA ARG A 461 0.79 27.47 58.34
C ARG A 461 0.97 29.00 58.37
N PRO A 462 0.12 29.79 57.68
CA PRO A 462 0.21 31.24 57.71
C PRO A 462 0.02 31.75 59.15
N SER A 463 0.87 32.69 59.56
CA SER A 463 0.79 33.32 60.88
C SER A 463 -0.50 34.14 61.00
N MET A 464 -1.02 34.27 62.22
CA MET A 464 -2.30 34.94 62.53
C MET A 464 -2.41 36.37 61.95
N GLY A 465 -1.28 37.06 61.74
CA GLY A 465 -1.26 38.39 61.12
C GLY A 465 -1.64 38.38 59.63
N ALA A 466 -1.24 37.37 58.86
CA ALA A 466 -1.57 37.27 57.43
C ALA A 466 -3.07 37.01 57.20
N GLN A 467 -3.72 36.32 58.14
CA GLN A 467 -5.17 36.07 58.08
C GLN A 467 -5.99 37.33 58.42
N GLN A 468 -5.45 38.24 59.24
CA GLN A 468 -6.10 39.50 59.58
C GLN A 468 -6.03 40.50 58.41
N ASP A 469 -4.91 40.57 57.70
CA ASP A 469 -4.78 41.41 56.49
C ASP A 469 -5.69 40.93 55.35
N GLU A 470 -5.88 39.61 55.16
CA GLU A 470 -6.84 39.09 54.18
C GLU A 470 -8.30 39.40 54.54
N LEU A 471 -8.65 39.41 55.84
CA LEU A 471 -9.98 39.76 56.31
C LEU A 471 -10.27 41.26 56.17
N GLU A 472 -9.28 42.12 56.42
CA GLU A 472 -9.41 43.56 56.19
C GLU A 472 -9.49 43.92 54.70
N GLY A 473 -8.70 43.27 53.86
CA GLY A 473 -8.76 43.41 52.40
C GLY A 473 -10.11 42.97 51.82
N ARG A 474 -10.78 41.98 52.43
CA ARG A 474 -12.15 41.57 52.05
C ARG A 474 -13.21 42.55 52.52
N LYS A 475 -13.05 43.21 53.68
CA LYS A 475 -13.99 44.24 54.16
C LYS A 475 -13.98 45.50 53.30
N GLN A 476 -12.83 45.88 52.74
CA GLN A 476 -12.73 47.05 51.84
C GLN A 476 -13.35 46.82 50.46
N LYS A 477 -13.56 45.56 50.05
CA LYS A 477 -14.12 45.21 48.73
C LYS A 477 -15.66 45.07 48.70
N LEU A 478 -16.35 45.32 49.80
CA LEU A 478 -17.83 45.35 49.83
C LEU A 478 -18.36 46.72 49.34
N PRO A 479 -19.27 46.77 48.35
CA PRO A 479 -19.82 48.03 47.84
C PRO A 479 -20.70 48.73 48.90
N GLN A 480 -20.51 50.04 49.06
CA GLN A 480 -21.28 50.87 49.99
C GLN A 480 -22.77 50.91 49.62
N LYS A 481 -23.64 50.72 50.62
CA LYS A 481 -25.11 50.82 50.52
C LYS A 481 -25.52 52.21 49.99
N GLN A 482 -26.27 52.24 48.90
CA GLN A 482 -26.89 53.45 48.34
C GLN A 482 -27.92 54.04 49.32
N LYS A 483 -27.88 55.36 49.54
CA LYS A 483 -28.88 56.11 50.33
C LYS A 483 -30.21 56.21 49.56
N PRO A 484 -31.37 56.08 50.22
CA PRO A 484 -32.67 56.26 49.58
C PRO A 484 -32.94 57.75 49.26
N PRO A 485 -33.71 58.06 48.19
CA PRO A 485 -33.98 59.42 47.76
C PRO A 485 -34.91 60.17 48.72
N ALA A 486 -34.66 61.48 48.81
CA ALA A 486 -35.36 62.44 49.65
C ALA A 486 -36.87 62.51 49.34
N GLY A 487 -37.65 62.72 50.40
CA GLY A 487 -39.11 62.77 50.36
C GLY A 487 -39.68 63.87 49.47
N VAL A 488 -40.81 63.53 48.87
CA VAL A 488 -41.81 64.43 48.30
C VAL A 488 -42.56 65.09 49.46
N LYS A 489 -42.62 66.42 49.47
CA LYS A 489 -43.56 67.22 50.26
C LYS A 489 -44.53 67.90 49.30
N ASP A 490 -45.82 67.61 49.52
CA ASP A 490 -47.02 68.42 49.30
C ASP A 490 -47.21 69.18 47.98
N LEU A 491 -48.04 68.63 47.09
CA LEU A 491 -49.34 69.17 46.65
C LEU A 491 -50.04 68.23 45.66
#